data_AF-A0AAD6ZIF0-F1
#
_entry.id   AF-A0AAD6ZIF0-F1
#
_cell.length_a   1.000
_cell.length_b   1.000
_cell.length_c   1.000
_cell.angle_alpha   90.00
_cell.angle_beta   90.00
_cell.angle_gamma   90.00
#
_symmetry.space_group_name_H-M   'P 1'
#
loop_
_entity.id
_entity.type
_entity.pdbx_description
1 polymer ?
#
loop_
_entity_poly.entity_id
_entity_poly.type
_entity_poly.pdbx_seq_one_letter_code
_entity_poly.pdbx_strand_id
1 'polypeptide(L)'
;NLRGCVNDALTIRSFLTNRFHIPEPQVAFLADEDATREAIVQKFRKHLIDNPSVEKDDTIIVYYGGHGSRTVAPDSWRYTDGKIETMVPHDGRAKKVQAEIIHGIINRTINALLSNLATAKGNNITVILDCCHSGGVTGG
;
A
#
# COMPACT_ATOMS: atom_id res chain seq x y z
N ASN A 1 -12.68 -3.37 10.55
CA ASN A 1 -12.05 -4.51 9.87
C ASN A 1 -12.92 -4.85 8.67
N LEU A 2 -12.41 -4.64 7.46
CA LEU A 2 -13.12 -4.95 6.21
C LEU A 2 -12.84 -6.42 5.90
N ARG A 3 -13.76 -7.32 6.25
CA ARG A 3 -13.57 -8.78 6.06
C ARG A 3 -13.32 -9.18 4.59
N GLY A 4 -13.65 -8.32 3.62
CA GLY A 4 -13.39 -8.54 2.19
C GLY A 4 -11.91 -8.40 1.82
N CYS A 5 -11.24 -7.33 2.27
CA CYS A 5 -9.91 -6.97 1.77
C CYS A 5 -8.85 -8.05 1.98
N VAL A 6 -8.91 -8.79 3.10
CA VAL A 6 -8.01 -9.91 3.37
C VAL A 6 -8.28 -11.07 2.41
N ASN A 7 -9.54 -11.40 2.17
CA ASN A 7 -9.93 -12.45 1.22
C ASN A 7 -9.53 -12.08 -0.22
N ASP A 8 -9.65 -10.81 -0.60
CA ASP A 8 -9.23 -10.33 -1.92
C ASP A 8 -7.71 -10.43 -2.08
N ALA A 9 -6.95 -10.01 -1.05
CA ALA A 9 -5.49 -10.14 -1.04
C ALA A 9 -5.03 -11.61 -1.10
N LEU A 10 -5.71 -12.51 -0.37
CA LEU A 10 -5.47 -13.95 -0.45
C LEU A 10 -5.77 -14.51 -1.83
N THR A 11 -6.86 -14.07 -2.46
CA THR A 11 -7.24 -14.48 -3.82
C THR A 11 -6.17 -14.07 -4.83
N ILE A 12 -5.68 -12.83 -4.75
CA ILE A 12 -4.57 -12.36 -5.59
C ILE A 12 -3.31 -13.18 -5.35
N ARG A 13 -2.94 -13.44 -4.09
CA ARG A 13 -1.79 -14.30 -3.78
C ARG A 13 -1.93 -15.69 -4.40
N SER A 14 -3.07 -16.35 -4.19
CA SER A 14 -3.34 -17.67 -4.76
C SER A 14 -3.33 -17.65 -6.29
N PHE A 15 -3.81 -16.58 -6.91
CA PHE A 15 -3.76 -16.42 -8.36
C PHE A 15 -2.30 -16.32 -8.86
N LEU A 16 -1.48 -15.50 -8.22
CA LEU A 16 -0.06 -15.36 -8.55
C LEU A 16 0.71 -16.68 -8.43
N THR A 17 0.50 -17.42 -7.33
CA THR A 17 1.25 -18.66 -7.08
C THR A 17 0.70 -19.84 -7.88
N ASN A 18 -0.62 -19.97 -8.03
CA ASN A 18 -1.21 -21.15 -8.70
C ASN A 18 -1.30 -21.00 -10.22
N ARG A 19 -1.64 -19.80 -10.74
CA ARG A 19 -1.87 -19.60 -12.17
C ARG A 19 -0.62 -19.18 -12.92
N PHE A 20 0.20 -18.33 -12.30
CA PHE A 20 1.46 -17.84 -12.87
C PHE A 20 2.68 -18.59 -12.34
N HIS A 21 2.49 -19.55 -11.42
CA HIS A 21 3.57 -20.37 -10.86
C HIS A 21 4.69 -19.54 -10.21
N ILE A 22 4.36 -18.36 -9.69
CA ILE A 22 5.31 -17.53 -8.95
C ILE A 22 5.68 -18.27 -7.65
N PRO A 23 6.97 -18.54 -7.39
CA PRO A 23 7.40 -19.17 -6.16
C PRO A 23 6.97 -18.39 -4.92
N GLU A 24 6.48 -19.07 -3.89
CA GLU A 24 6.08 -18.45 -2.61
C GLU A 24 7.14 -17.48 -2.03
N PRO A 25 8.46 -17.77 -2.08
CA PRO A 25 9.47 -16.82 -1.58
C PRO A 25 9.51 -15.48 -2.33
N GLN A 26 8.99 -15.41 -3.56
CA GLN A 26 8.90 -14.18 -4.34
C GLN A 26 7.65 -13.36 -4.01
N VAL A 27 6.70 -13.91 -3.24
CA VAL A 27 5.46 -13.22 -2.85
C VAL A 27 5.55 -12.70 -1.42
N ALA A 28 5.61 -11.37 -1.27
CA ALA A 28 5.42 -10.74 0.03
C ALA A 28 3.93 -10.53 0.32
N PHE A 29 3.49 -10.89 1.52
CA PHE A 29 2.11 -10.74 1.97
C PHE A 29 2.06 -10.13 3.37
N LEU A 30 1.18 -9.16 3.57
CA LEU A 30 0.86 -8.53 4.86
C LEU A 30 -0.67 -8.40 4.94
N ALA A 31 -1.26 -8.75 6.07
CA ALA A 31 -2.70 -8.65 6.32
C ALA A 31 -2.96 -8.31 7.81
N ASP A 32 -4.15 -7.77 8.08
CA ASP A 32 -4.63 -7.40 9.43
C ASP A 32 -3.54 -6.72 10.29
N GLU A 33 -3.25 -7.21 11.50
CA GLU A 33 -2.28 -6.66 12.43
C GLU A 33 -0.85 -6.56 11.89
N ASP A 34 -0.47 -7.38 10.92
CA ASP A 34 0.86 -7.34 10.30
C ASP A 34 0.97 -6.20 9.27
N ALA A 35 -0.15 -5.68 8.77
CA ALA A 35 -0.20 -4.58 7.80
C ALA A 35 -0.06 -3.21 8.48
N THR A 36 0.97 -3.03 9.30
CA THR A 36 1.32 -1.74 9.92
C THR A 36 1.96 -0.78 8.91
N ARG A 37 1.94 0.53 9.21
CA ARG A 37 2.58 1.55 8.37
C ARG A 37 4.04 1.20 8.10
N GLU A 38 4.78 0.88 9.16
CA GLU A 38 6.19 0.54 9.07
C GLU A 38 6.39 -0.75 8.29
N ALA A 39 5.64 -1.81 8.59
CA ALA A 39 5.76 -3.09 7.91
C ALA A 39 5.53 -2.96 6.40
N ILE A 40 4.49 -2.22 5.97
CA ILE A 40 4.21 -1.99 4.54
C ILE A 40 5.40 -1.31 3.87
N VAL A 41 5.90 -0.21 4.42
CA VAL A 41 7.01 0.55 3.81
C VAL A 41 8.31 -0.26 3.81
N GLN A 42 8.63 -0.92 4.92
CA GLN A 42 9.85 -1.73 5.05
C GLN A 42 9.79 -2.95 4.12
N LYS A 43 8.66 -3.63 4.04
CA LYS A 43 8.47 -4.78 3.15
C LYS A 43 8.58 -4.36 1.70
N PHE A 44 7.96 -3.24 1.29
CA PHE A 44 8.08 -2.71 -0.06
C PHE A 44 9.55 -2.46 -0.43
N ARG A 45 10.30 -1.77 0.43
CA ARG A 45 11.73 -1.49 0.20
C ARG A 45 12.56 -2.77 0.12
N LYS A 46 12.52 -3.59 1.17
CA LYS A 46 13.38 -4.78 1.29
C LYS A 46 13.05 -5.87 0.28
N HIS A 47 11.77 -6.05 -0.05
CA HIS A 47 11.31 -7.15 -0.91
C HIS A 47 11.36 -6.80 -2.40
N LEU A 48 11.18 -5.52 -2.77
CA LEU A 48 11.12 -5.11 -4.18
C LEU A 48 12.32 -4.26 -4.60
N ILE A 49 12.69 -3.24 -3.82
CA ILE A 49 13.74 -2.28 -4.21
C ILE A 49 15.13 -2.85 -3.94
N ASP A 50 15.37 -3.28 -2.70
CA ASP A 50 16.69 -3.69 -2.23
C ASP A 50 16.97 -5.19 -2.45
N ASN A 51 15.98 -5.93 -2.94
CA ASN A 51 16.09 -7.37 -3.16
C ASN A 51 16.97 -7.67 -4.39
N PRO A 52 18.13 -8.33 -4.24
CA PRO A 52 19.01 -8.63 -5.37
C PRO A 52 18.43 -9.68 -6.32
N SER A 53 17.45 -10.49 -5.86
CA SER A 53 16.80 -11.50 -6.69
C SER A 53 15.70 -10.94 -7.61
N VAL A 54 15.39 -9.65 -7.49
CA VAL A 54 14.53 -8.94 -8.45
C VAL A 54 15.45 -8.30 -9.47
N GLU A 55 15.40 -8.77 -10.71
CA GLU A 55 16.24 -8.26 -11.78
C GLU A 55 15.63 -7.01 -12.43
N LYS A 56 16.41 -6.35 -13.28
CA LYS A 56 15.92 -5.21 -14.05
C LYS A 56 14.91 -5.71 -15.08
N ASP A 57 13.79 -4.99 -15.19
CA ASP A 57 12.67 -5.22 -16.10
C ASP A 57 11.81 -6.47 -15.78
N ASP A 58 12.06 -7.11 -14.63
CA ASP A 58 11.15 -8.10 -14.04
C ASP A 58 9.74 -7.55 -13.88
N THR A 59 8.76 -8.43 -14.02
CA THR A 59 7.34 -8.06 -13.82
C THR A 59 7.04 -7.96 -12.33
N ILE A 60 6.71 -6.76 -11.87
CA ILE A 60 6.39 -6.50 -10.47
C ILE A 60 4.91 -6.16 -10.34
N ILE A 61 4.21 -6.88 -9.46
CA ILE A 61 2.80 -6.64 -9.14
C ILE A 61 2.70 -6.22 -7.68
N VAL A 62 2.05 -5.08 -7.45
CA VAL A 62 1.75 -4.55 -6.12
C VAL A 62 0.24 -4.48 -5.97
N TYR A 63 -0.31 -5.22 -5.01
CA TYR A 63 -1.71 -5.16 -4.64
C TYR A 63 -1.86 -4.55 -3.25
N TYR A 64 -2.80 -3.62 -3.10
CA TYR A 64 -3.24 -3.13 -1.79
C TYR A 64 -4.77 -3.10 -1.76
N GLY A 65 -5.34 -3.72 -0.73
CA GLY A 65 -6.78 -3.64 -0.43
C GLY A 65 -7.00 -3.12 0.98
N GLY A 66 -7.80 -2.07 1.16
CA GLY A 66 -7.99 -1.48 2.48
C GLY A 66 -8.79 -0.19 2.52
N HIS A 67 -8.67 0.54 3.63
CA HIS A 67 -9.34 1.83 3.79
C HIS A 67 -8.53 2.95 3.13
N GLY A 68 -9.18 3.69 2.24
CA GLY A 68 -8.74 5.03 1.86
C GLY A 68 -9.23 6.08 2.85
N SER A 69 -8.46 7.14 3.06
CA SER A 69 -8.89 8.31 3.84
C SER A 69 -8.36 9.60 3.20
N ARG A 70 -8.80 10.74 3.73
CA ARG A 70 -8.34 12.08 3.34
C ARG A 70 -7.90 12.86 4.57
N THR A 71 -6.74 13.50 4.51
CA THR A 71 -6.26 14.40 5.57
C THR A 71 -5.91 15.76 4.97
N VAL A 72 -5.87 16.79 5.81
CA VAL A 72 -5.44 18.14 5.42
C VAL A 72 -3.98 18.09 4.96
N ALA A 73 -3.71 18.70 3.80
CA ALA A 73 -2.36 18.87 3.30
C ALA A 73 -1.61 19.88 4.20
N PRO A 74 -0.30 19.71 4.45
CA PRO A 74 0.50 20.76 5.08
C PRO A 74 0.42 22.06 4.27
N ASP A 75 0.42 23.22 4.92
CA ASP A 75 0.30 24.54 4.27
C ASP A 75 1.36 24.79 3.19
N SER A 76 2.52 24.14 3.32
CA SER A 76 3.61 24.21 2.34
C SER A 76 3.32 23.45 1.04
N TRP A 77 2.24 22.67 0.97
CA TRP A 77 1.88 21.83 -0.17
C TRP A 77 0.73 22.43 -0.96
N ARG A 78 0.95 22.71 -2.24
CA ARG A 78 -0.11 23.19 -3.14
C ARG A 78 -1.01 22.02 -3.57
N TYR A 79 -2.22 21.95 -3.01
CA TYR A 79 -3.31 21.05 -3.44
C TYR A 79 -4.57 21.86 -3.73
N THR A 80 -5.33 21.46 -4.75
CA THR A 80 -6.50 22.19 -5.25
C THR A 80 -7.64 22.28 -4.24
N ASP A 81 -7.82 21.28 -3.39
CA ASP A 81 -8.84 21.21 -2.33
C ASP A 81 -8.24 21.22 -0.91
N GLY A 82 -6.93 21.42 -0.80
CA GLY A 82 -6.20 21.38 0.46
C GLY A 82 -6.16 20.01 1.16
N LYS A 83 -6.51 18.92 0.46
CA LYS A 83 -6.54 17.57 1.03
C LYS A 83 -5.60 16.62 0.28
N ILE A 84 -5.14 15.60 1.00
CA ILE A 84 -4.35 14.51 0.45
C ILE A 84 -4.99 13.16 0.78
N GLU A 85 -4.94 12.25 -0.19
CA GLU A 85 -5.42 10.89 -0.02
C GLU A 85 -4.37 10.04 0.69
N THR A 86 -4.85 9.16 1.57
CA THR A 86 -4.04 8.27 2.38
C THR A 86 -4.57 6.84 2.33
N MET A 87 -3.67 5.88 2.23
CA MET A 87 -3.95 4.49 2.57
C MET A 87 -3.85 4.35 4.08
N VAL A 88 -4.80 3.68 4.71
CA VAL A 88 -4.86 3.51 6.17
C VAL A 88 -4.34 2.13 6.54
N PRO A 89 -3.13 2.03 7.12
CA PRO A 89 -2.62 0.77 7.65
C PRO A 89 -3.41 0.33 8.89
N HIS A 90 -3.20 -0.90 9.36
CA HIS A 90 -3.95 -1.43 10.49
C HIS A 90 -3.70 -0.64 11.80
N ASP A 91 -2.47 -0.17 12.01
CA ASP A 91 -2.08 0.73 13.10
C ASP A 91 -2.43 2.21 12.83
N GLY A 92 -2.97 2.52 11.65
CA GLY A 92 -3.44 3.82 11.23
C GLY A 92 -4.75 4.22 11.88
N ARG A 93 -4.75 4.38 13.21
CA ARG A 93 -5.83 5.06 13.95
C ARG A 93 -5.20 5.86 15.08
N ALA A 94 -5.72 7.06 15.31
CA ALA A 94 -5.41 7.86 16.49
C ALA A 94 -5.86 7.12 17.76
N LYS A 95 -5.09 6.13 18.21
CA LYS A 95 -5.27 5.55 19.54
C LYS A 95 -4.78 6.60 20.52
N LYS A 96 -5.74 7.31 21.10
CA LYS A 96 -5.61 8.40 22.07
C LYS A 96 -5.10 7.92 23.44
N VAL A 97 -4.18 6.97 23.46
CA VAL A 97 -3.58 6.43 24.67
C VAL A 97 -2.07 6.33 24.41
N GLN A 98 -1.39 7.42 24.74
CA GLN A 98 0.07 7.53 24.88
C GLN A 98 0.88 7.60 23.57
N ALA A 99 1.02 8.86 23.10
CA ALA A 99 2.24 9.50 22.59
C ALA A 99 2.53 9.64 21.09
N GLU A 100 2.03 8.84 20.14
CA GLU A 100 2.25 9.15 18.70
C GLU A 100 1.05 8.81 17.81
N ILE A 101 0.65 9.78 16.97
CA ILE A 101 -0.37 9.57 15.94
C ILE A 101 0.30 8.93 14.74
N ILE A 102 0.01 7.65 14.48
CA ILE A 102 0.47 6.99 13.25
C ILE A 102 -0.42 7.44 12.09
N HIS A 103 0.15 8.28 11.23
CA HIS A 103 -0.55 8.76 10.05
C HIS A 103 -0.68 7.67 8.98
N GLY A 104 -1.76 7.73 8.20
CA GLY A 104 -1.91 6.92 6.99
C GLY A 104 -0.77 7.16 5.99
N ILE A 105 -0.52 6.18 5.11
CA ILE A 105 0.48 6.30 4.06
C ILE A 105 -0.07 7.20 2.97
N ILE A 106 0.46 8.42 2.88
CA ILE A 106 0.04 9.43 1.92
C ILE A 106 0.46 9.03 0.49
N ASN A 107 -0.31 9.47 -0.50
CA ASN A 107 -0.02 9.17 -1.92
C ASN A 107 1.42 9.55 -2.34
N ARG A 108 1.97 10.66 -1.82
CA ARG A 108 3.37 11.04 -2.11
C ARG A 108 4.39 10.02 -1.64
N THR A 109 4.18 9.34 -0.51
CA THR A 109 5.07 8.30 -0.02
C THR A 109 5.06 7.11 -0.98
N ILE A 110 3.88 6.74 -1.48
CA ILE A 110 3.71 5.64 -2.44
C ILE A 110 4.35 5.98 -3.78
N ASN A 111 4.11 7.19 -4.28
CA ASN A 111 4.76 7.67 -5.50
C ASN A 111 6.29 7.68 -5.38
N ALA A 112 6.84 8.08 -4.23
CA ALA A 112 8.27 8.03 -4.00
C ALA A 112 8.80 6.58 -3.99
N LEU A 113 8.08 5.65 -3.33
CA LEU A 113 8.45 4.23 -3.34
C LEU A 113 8.40 3.62 -4.74
N LEU A 114 7.34 3.90 -5.50
CA LEU A 114 7.20 3.45 -6.89
C LEU A 114 8.27 4.06 -7.80
N SER A 115 8.58 5.34 -7.66
CA SER A 115 9.64 6.00 -8.43
C SER A 115 11.01 5.41 -8.12
N ASN A 116 11.30 5.11 -6.86
CA ASN A 116 12.55 4.47 -6.47
C ASN A 116 12.63 3.04 -7.01
N LEU A 117 11.52 2.30 -6.96
CA LEU A 117 11.43 0.96 -7.55
C LEU A 117 11.66 1.00 -9.06
N ALA A 118 10.99 1.90 -9.77
CA ALA A 118 11.18 2.10 -11.21
C ALA A 118 12.63 2.45 -11.57
N THR A 119 13.27 3.29 -10.77
CA THR A 119 14.68 3.66 -10.95
C THR A 119 15.60 2.46 -10.76
N ALA A 120 15.36 1.66 -9.72
CA ALA A 120 16.21 0.51 -9.37
C ALA A 120 15.99 -0.71 -10.27
N LYS A 121 14.73 -1.00 -10.63
CA LYS A 121 14.32 -2.27 -11.23
C LYS A 121 13.63 -2.13 -12.58
N GLY A 122 13.40 -0.93 -13.10
CA GLY A 122 12.69 -0.71 -14.37
C GLY A 122 11.18 -0.53 -14.20
N ASN A 123 10.49 -0.21 -15.30
CA ASN A 123 9.12 0.32 -15.27
C ASN A 123 8.02 -0.74 -15.46
N ASN A 124 8.36 -2.03 -15.42
CA ASN A 124 7.40 -3.12 -15.57
C ASN A 124 6.64 -3.39 -14.24
N ILE A 125 5.96 -2.34 -13.75
CA ILE A 125 5.31 -2.32 -12.44
C ILE A 125 3.81 -2.12 -12.63
N THR A 126 3.01 -3.07 -12.15
CA THR A 126 1.55 -2.97 -12.10
C THR A 126 1.10 -2.77 -10.66
N VAL A 127 0.34 -1.69 -10.41
CA VAL A 127 -0.22 -1.39 -9.09
C VAL A 127 -1.74 -1.49 -9.13
N ILE A 128 -2.30 -2.30 -8.23
CA ILE A 128 -3.74 -2.51 -8.06
C ILE A 128 -4.12 -1.99 -6.68
N LEU A 129 -4.98 -0.97 -6.65
CA LEU A 129 -5.47 -0.35 -5.42
C LEU A 129 -6.97 -0.61 -5.29
N ASP A 130 -7.34 -1.47 -4.36
CA ASP A 130 -8.73 -1.75 -3.98
C ASP A 130 -9.06 -1.02 -2.65
N CYS A 131 -9.19 0.30 -2.76
CA CYS A 131 -9.46 1.18 -1.64
C CYS A 131 -10.90 1.69 -1.69
N CYS A 132 -11.73 1.31 -0.73
CA CYS A 132 -13.08 1.89 -0.60
C CYS A 132 -13.00 3.33 -0.05
N HIS A 133 -13.46 4.32 -0.82
CA HIS A 133 -13.85 5.64 -0.31
C HIS A 133 -15.23 5.56 0.33
N SER A 134 -15.34 5.00 1.53
CA SER A 134 -16.56 5.09 2.34
C SER A 134 -16.63 6.45 3.03
N GLY A 135 -16.97 7.49 2.28
CA GLY A 135 -17.10 8.88 2.77
C GLY A 135 -17.44 9.93 1.71
N GLY A 136 -18.28 9.56 0.73
CA GLY A 136 -18.87 10.45 -0.25
C GLY A 136 -20.03 9.79 -0.99
N VAL A 137 -20.74 8.88 -0.32
CA VAL A 137 -22.02 8.34 -0.79
C VAL A 137 -23.10 9.06 0.01
N THR A 138 -23.85 9.87 -0.71
CA THR A 138 -25.03 10.66 -0.31
C THR A 138 -26.04 9.86 0.52
N GLY A 139 -26.60 10.50 1.55
CA GLY A 139 -27.75 10.01 2.30
C GLY A 139 -28.24 11.04 3.32
N GLY A 140 -28.95 12.06 2.84
CA GLY A 140 -29.55 13.16 3.60
C GLY A 140 -29.78 14.38 2.74
#